data_AF-A0A932WYB9-F1
#
_entry.id   AF-A0A932WYB9-F1
#
_cell.length_a   1.000
_cell.length_b   1.000
_cell.length_c   1.000
_cell.angle_alpha   90.00
_cell.angle_beta   90.00
_cell.angle_gamma   90.00
#
_symmetry.space_group_name_H-M   'P 1'
#
loop_
_entity.id
_entity.type
_entity.pdbx_description
1 polymer ?
#
loop_
_entity_poly.entity_id
_entity_poly.type
_entity_poly.pdbx_seq_one_letter_code
_entity_poly.pdbx_strand_id
1 'polypeptide(L)'
;MKGQRWMRPLWLVGAALCMAAISGPGRAQVPGIGGAPYGGPGVGGGVPFGGQPFGGPGFRSGQTPFQGGFLGSNTQGILLPGGAAISLAYCTDLFASPPDQTARYAPPADAGRVLLASGMGFSLPEAVQARVLIARGPGPMEQLPRDGWGALHILWVNQSHEPVALNVGAGILLTPEGASPMPAPHLPLLLSAAARLGIAASNVTQYAIWAARGATREDIEQTRLTVLSDEEVDLANRLLNVAGLTAAADSNQGEYARLYRVAEQMMGDSGQAFTGRALLNDGTPVRVMGKRDAEGDALLTLVPKGGGTRFLMGARLSPHKDGRWRARLVHLKTGRRLSGNYGSLIITPDAPRSQPVSG
;
A
#
# COMPACT_ATOMS: atom_id res chain seq x y z
N MET A 1 51.32 -12.40 4.70
CA MET A 1 50.69 -13.67 4.30
C MET A 1 49.20 -13.41 4.06
N LYS A 2 48.63 -13.79 2.91
CA LYS A 2 47.19 -13.62 2.61
C LYS A 2 46.49 -14.98 2.71
N GLY A 3 45.48 -15.12 3.56
CA GLY A 3 44.75 -16.37 3.76
C GLY A 3 43.60 -16.54 2.76
N GLN A 4 43.59 -17.65 2.00
CA GLN A 4 42.47 -18.03 1.13
C GLN A 4 41.27 -18.48 1.97
N ARG A 5 40.11 -17.84 1.78
CA ARG A 5 38.82 -18.37 2.27
C ARG A 5 38.31 -19.44 1.32
N TRP A 6 38.14 -20.65 1.83
CA TRP A 6 37.56 -21.77 1.09
C TRP A 6 36.04 -21.63 0.99
N MET A 7 35.52 -21.46 -0.23
CA MET A 7 34.09 -21.64 -0.51
C MET A 7 33.76 -23.13 -0.51
N ARG A 8 32.86 -23.57 0.38
CA ARG A 8 32.27 -24.92 0.33
C ARG A 8 30.95 -24.87 -0.44
N PRO A 9 30.73 -25.69 -1.49
CA PRO A 9 29.46 -25.74 -2.20
C PRO A 9 28.37 -26.42 -1.36
N LEU A 10 27.26 -25.74 -1.14
CA LEU A 10 26.17 -26.15 -0.23
C LEU A 10 25.09 -27.04 -0.91
N TRP A 11 25.45 -27.72 -2.00
CA TRP A 11 24.49 -28.34 -2.94
C TRP A 11 23.89 -29.69 -2.50
N LEU A 12 24.43 -30.36 -1.48
CA LEU A 12 24.13 -31.77 -1.21
C LEU A 12 22.93 -32.07 -0.29
N VAL A 13 22.26 -31.06 0.27
CA VAL A 13 21.15 -31.27 1.24
C VAL A 13 19.76 -31.17 0.58
N GLY A 14 19.63 -30.48 -0.56
CA GLY A 14 18.32 -30.19 -1.18
C GLY A 14 17.59 -31.39 -1.79
N ALA A 15 18.28 -32.50 -2.08
CA ALA A 15 17.69 -33.64 -2.80
C ALA A 15 16.84 -34.58 -1.92
N ALA A 16 17.04 -34.59 -0.60
CA ALA A 16 16.50 -35.64 0.28
C ALA A 16 15.01 -35.47 0.64
N LEU A 17 14.43 -34.28 0.48
CA LEU A 17 13.06 -33.96 0.92
C LEU A 17 11.97 -34.21 -0.13
N CYS A 18 12.33 -34.51 -1.38
CA CYS A 18 11.36 -34.65 -2.48
C CYS A 18 10.64 -36.02 -2.57
N MET A 19 11.09 -37.05 -1.84
CA MET A 19 10.70 -38.44 -2.09
C MET A 19 9.63 -39.01 -1.12
N ALA A 20 9.24 -38.28 -0.07
CA ALA A 20 8.47 -38.85 1.06
C ALA A 20 6.94 -38.66 1.00
N ALA A 21 6.38 -38.05 -0.06
CA ALA A 21 4.96 -37.67 -0.12
C ALA A 21 4.10 -38.48 -1.12
N ILE A 22 4.60 -39.60 -1.66
CA ILE A 22 3.94 -40.39 -2.71
C ILE A 22 3.66 -41.82 -2.22
N SER A 23 2.64 -42.03 -1.35
CA SER A 23 2.28 -43.38 -0.84
C SER A 23 0.83 -43.58 -0.32
N GLY A 24 -0.20 -43.28 -1.12
CA GLY A 24 -1.57 -43.85 -1.01
C GLY A 24 -2.36 -43.76 0.32
N PRO A 25 -3.45 -44.54 0.51
CA PRO A 25 -4.30 -45.23 -0.48
C PRO A 25 -5.74 -44.64 -0.57
N GLY A 26 -6.49 -44.95 -1.64
CA GLY A 26 -7.79 -44.30 -1.95
C GLY A 26 -9.06 -45.10 -1.61
N ARG A 27 -10.23 -44.59 -2.05
CA ARG A 27 -11.50 -45.35 -2.10
C ARG A 27 -12.51 -44.80 -3.14
N ALA A 28 -12.97 -45.71 -3.99
CA ALA A 28 -14.27 -45.83 -4.69
C ALA A 28 -14.91 -44.65 -5.47
N GLN A 29 -15.27 -44.96 -6.73
CA GLN A 29 -16.12 -44.15 -7.62
C GLN A 29 -17.61 -44.43 -7.40
N VAL A 30 -18.47 -43.44 -7.69
CA VAL A 30 -19.84 -43.64 -8.23
C VAL A 30 -20.06 -42.58 -9.33
N PRO A 31 -20.63 -42.91 -10.51
CA PRO A 31 -20.69 -41.99 -11.65
C PRO A 31 -22.04 -41.27 -11.82
N GLY A 32 -22.01 -40.11 -12.50
CA GLY A 32 -23.14 -39.61 -13.29
C GLY A 32 -23.84 -38.34 -12.78
N ILE A 33 -23.43 -37.20 -13.32
CA ILE A 33 -24.24 -36.16 -14.01
C ILE A 33 -23.36 -34.91 -14.14
N GLY A 34 -23.13 -34.44 -15.37
CA GLY A 34 -22.23 -33.33 -15.68
C GLY A 34 -22.94 -31.96 -15.69
N GLY A 35 -22.27 -30.93 -15.16
CA GLY A 35 -22.77 -29.55 -15.09
C GLY A 35 -22.14 -28.82 -13.90
N ALA A 36 -20.88 -28.41 -14.04
CA ALA A 36 -19.99 -28.11 -12.91
C ALA A 36 -20.36 -26.86 -12.08
N PRO A 37 -20.48 -26.98 -10.75
CA PRO A 37 -20.33 -25.87 -9.80
C PRO A 37 -18.95 -25.89 -9.11
N TYR A 38 -18.56 -24.71 -8.61
CA TYR A 38 -17.59 -24.41 -7.54
C TYR A 38 -16.60 -25.49 -7.03
N GLY A 39 -15.30 -25.14 -7.06
CA GLY A 39 -14.27 -25.79 -6.25
C GLY A 39 -13.06 -24.89 -5.98
N GLY A 40 -12.85 -24.52 -4.70
CA GLY A 40 -11.49 -24.38 -4.16
C GLY A 40 -10.86 -25.77 -3.94
N PRO A 41 -9.62 -25.91 -3.42
CA PRO A 41 -8.97 -25.04 -2.43
C PRO A 41 -7.48 -24.75 -2.73
N GLY A 42 -6.73 -24.11 -1.80
CA GLY A 42 -5.26 -24.25 -1.80
C GLY A 42 -4.41 -23.07 -1.29
N VAL A 43 -4.23 -23.02 0.02
CA VAL A 43 -3.11 -22.45 0.81
C VAL A 43 -1.79 -22.16 0.04
N GLY A 44 -1.20 -20.98 0.23
CA GLY A 44 0.15 -20.68 -0.31
C GLY A 44 0.72 -19.29 0.01
N GLY A 45 0.94 -18.95 1.28
CA GLY A 45 1.52 -17.64 1.67
C GLY A 45 3.03 -17.67 1.92
N GLY A 46 3.81 -16.91 1.15
CA GLY A 46 5.26 -16.75 1.34
C GLY A 46 5.71 -15.29 1.46
N VAL A 47 6.68 -15.04 2.33
CA VAL A 47 7.43 -13.78 2.47
C VAL A 47 8.93 -14.06 2.45
N PRO A 48 9.73 -13.28 1.71
CA PRO A 48 11.18 -13.41 1.82
C PRO A 48 11.96 -12.06 1.80
N PHE A 49 13.12 -11.98 2.47
CA PHE A 49 14.21 -10.95 2.41
C PHE A 49 15.56 -11.55 2.87
N GLY A 50 16.78 -11.03 2.61
CA GLY A 50 17.31 -9.94 1.76
C GLY A 50 18.40 -10.47 0.76
N GLY A 51 18.80 -9.85 -0.37
CA GLY A 51 18.48 -8.51 -0.93
C GLY A 51 18.21 -8.38 -2.47
N GLN A 52 18.22 -9.43 -3.33
CA GLN A 52 17.66 -9.31 -4.71
C GLN A 52 16.12 -9.22 -4.62
N PRO A 53 15.40 -8.49 -5.50
CA PRO A 53 13.99 -8.17 -5.28
C PRO A 53 13.14 -9.43 -5.08
N PHE A 54 12.41 -9.46 -3.97
CA PHE A 54 12.06 -10.72 -3.36
C PHE A 54 10.91 -11.46 -4.02
N GLY A 55 11.26 -12.53 -4.73
CA GLY A 55 10.33 -13.51 -5.27
C GLY A 55 9.75 -14.39 -4.17
N GLY A 56 8.70 -13.91 -3.50
CA GLY A 56 7.69 -14.80 -2.94
C GLY A 56 6.96 -15.54 -4.08
N PRO A 57 6.43 -16.75 -3.83
CA PRO A 57 5.70 -17.47 -4.86
C PRO A 57 4.39 -16.74 -5.19
N GLY A 58 4.11 -16.47 -6.47
CA GLY A 58 2.72 -16.28 -6.92
C GLY A 58 2.34 -15.03 -7.72
N PHE A 59 3.24 -14.11 -8.06
CA PHE A 59 2.95 -13.13 -9.12
C PHE A 59 4.11 -12.99 -10.11
N ARG A 60 3.84 -13.26 -11.40
CA ARG A 60 4.82 -13.02 -12.47
C ARG A 60 5.14 -11.53 -12.53
N SER A 61 6.39 -11.18 -12.29
CA SER A 61 6.94 -9.86 -12.60
C SER A 61 6.82 -9.62 -14.11
N GLY A 62 5.86 -8.79 -14.53
CA GLY A 62 5.62 -8.50 -15.95
C GLY A 62 4.45 -7.56 -16.21
N GLN A 63 3.35 -7.68 -15.45
CA GLN A 63 2.20 -6.78 -15.56
C GLN A 63 1.59 -6.52 -14.17
N THR A 64 1.78 -5.33 -13.63
CA THR A 64 0.95 -4.84 -12.51
C THR A 64 -0.44 -4.48 -13.06
N PRO A 65 -1.54 -5.01 -12.51
CA PRO A 65 -2.88 -4.55 -12.92
C PRO A 65 -3.01 -3.05 -12.60
N PHE A 66 -3.33 -2.28 -13.62
CA PHE A 66 -2.99 -0.87 -13.74
C PHE A 66 -3.65 0.05 -12.69
N GLN A 67 -3.01 1.21 -12.46
CA GLN A 67 -3.34 2.17 -11.41
C GLN A 67 -4.38 3.19 -11.89
N GLY A 68 -5.66 2.87 -11.75
CA GLY A 68 -6.75 3.84 -11.89
C GLY A 68 -6.90 4.68 -10.61
N GLY A 69 -6.91 6.01 -10.70
CA GLY A 69 -7.16 6.93 -9.56
C GLY A 69 -8.49 7.69 -9.72
N PHE A 70 -9.31 7.74 -8.67
CA PHE A 70 -10.64 8.38 -8.65
C PHE A 70 -10.64 9.64 -7.78
N LEU A 71 -11.15 10.79 -8.28
CA LEU A 71 -11.17 12.02 -7.48
C LEU A 71 -12.40 12.14 -6.57
N GLY A 72 -12.22 12.36 -5.27
CA GLY A 72 -13.35 12.45 -4.32
C GLY A 72 -14.15 13.76 -4.38
N SER A 73 -13.61 14.81 -5.00
CA SER A 73 -14.24 16.13 -5.13
C SER A 73 -13.79 16.83 -6.43
N ASN A 74 -14.59 17.80 -6.89
CA ASN A 74 -14.18 18.66 -8.01
C ASN A 74 -12.91 19.43 -7.61
N THR A 75 -11.95 19.56 -8.52
CA THR A 75 -10.79 20.43 -8.33
C THR A 75 -10.94 21.65 -9.22
N GLN A 76 -11.19 22.80 -8.61
CA GLN A 76 -11.43 24.07 -9.31
C GLN A 76 -10.53 25.16 -8.75
N GLY A 77 -9.97 26.01 -9.61
CA GLY A 77 -9.13 27.14 -9.18
C GLY A 77 -8.33 27.77 -10.33
N ILE A 78 -7.65 28.87 -10.02
CA ILE A 78 -6.72 29.53 -10.93
C ILE A 78 -5.29 29.13 -10.52
N LEU A 79 -4.53 28.59 -11.47
CA LEU A 79 -3.13 28.23 -11.30
C LEU A 79 -2.25 29.25 -12.04
N LEU A 80 -1.44 30.00 -11.29
CA LEU A 80 -0.36 30.80 -11.87
C LEU A 80 0.69 29.89 -12.56
N PRO A 81 1.55 30.41 -13.46
CA PRO A 81 2.65 29.64 -14.05
C PRO A 81 3.49 28.91 -13.00
N GLY A 82 3.69 27.59 -13.17
CA GLY A 82 4.37 26.73 -12.19
C GLY A 82 3.58 26.41 -10.92
N GLY A 83 2.42 27.03 -10.71
CA GLY A 83 1.51 26.74 -9.61
C GLY A 83 0.80 25.39 -9.76
N ALA A 84 0.34 24.82 -8.65
CA ALA A 84 -0.29 23.51 -8.61
C ALA A 84 -1.59 23.48 -7.79
N ALA A 85 -2.58 22.72 -8.26
CA ALA A 85 -3.70 22.26 -7.44
C ALA A 85 -3.50 20.79 -7.06
N ILE A 86 -4.00 20.41 -5.88
CA ILE A 86 -3.96 19.03 -5.37
C ILE A 86 -5.36 18.43 -5.53
N SER A 87 -5.43 17.26 -6.14
CA SER A 87 -6.60 16.40 -6.14
C SER A 87 -6.32 15.12 -5.34
N LEU A 88 -7.32 14.65 -4.59
CA LEU A 88 -7.23 13.40 -3.83
C LEU A 88 -7.69 12.23 -4.69
N ALA A 89 -6.75 11.37 -5.09
CA ALA A 89 -7.03 10.13 -5.81
C ALA A 89 -7.19 8.96 -4.85
N TYR A 90 -8.41 8.44 -4.78
CA TYR A 90 -8.76 7.15 -4.20
C TYR A 90 -8.51 6.05 -5.27
N CYS A 91 -8.56 4.76 -4.92
CA CYS A 91 -8.18 3.63 -5.80
C CYS A 91 -6.66 3.32 -5.93
N THR A 92 -5.89 3.63 -4.87
CA THR A 92 -4.72 2.83 -4.47
C THR A 92 -4.89 1.33 -4.77
N ASP A 93 -3.99 0.63 -5.46
CA ASP A 93 -3.65 -0.72 -4.98
C ASP A 93 -2.95 -0.46 -3.64
N LEU A 94 -3.46 -1.09 -2.59
CA LEU A 94 -2.99 -0.95 -1.22
C LEU A 94 -1.47 -1.19 -1.10
N PHE A 95 -0.94 -1.99 -2.02
CA PHE A 95 0.46 -2.38 -2.07
C PHE A 95 1.23 -1.75 -3.24
N ALA A 96 0.67 -0.80 -3.99
CA ALA A 96 1.44 -0.05 -4.98
C ALA A 96 2.34 0.99 -4.29
N SER A 97 3.43 1.37 -4.95
CA SER A 97 4.15 2.58 -4.55
C SER A 97 3.24 3.79 -4.82
N PRO A 98 3.21 4.80 -3.93
CA PRO A 98 2.52 6.04 -4.24
C PRO A 98 3.20 6.68 -5.46
N PRO A 99 2.46 7.39 -6.33
CA PRO A 99 3.07 8.15 -7.39
C PRO A 99 3.99 9.20 -6.81
N ASP A 100 5.07 9.46 -7.54
CA ASP A 100 6.02 10.53 -7.23
C ASP A 100 6.03 11.55 -8.38
N GLN A 101 6.95 12.50 -8.30
CA GLN A 101 7.20 13.50 -9.33
C GLN A 101 7.59 12.93 -10.71
N THR A 102 7.83 11.62 -10.86
CA THR A 102 8.12 10.95 -12.13
C THR A 102 6.90 10.25 -12.73
N ALA A 103 5.97 9.78 -11.88
CA ALA A 103 4.67 9.27 -12.32
C ALA A 103 3.87 10.35 -13.08
N ARG A 104 3.24 9.95 -14.18
CA ARG A 104 2.43 10.84 -15.05
C ARG A 104 1.08 10.21 -15.30
N TYR A 105 0.04 11.03 -15.40
CA TYR A 105 -1.34 10.57 -15.58
C TYR A 105 -2.03 11.21 -16.77
N ALA A 106 -2.72 10.39 -17.55
CA ALA A 106 -3.68 10.79 -18.54
C ALA A 106 -5.11 10.77 -17.95
N PRO A 107 -5.89 11.84 -18.11
CA PRO A 107 -7.31 11.85 -17.79
C PRO A 107 -8.17 11.36 -18.98
N PRO A 108 -9.42 10.91 -18.73
CA PRO A 108 -10.36 10.57 -19.79
C PRO A 108 -10.94 11.83 -20.48
N ALA A 109 -11.65 11.63 -21.60
CA ALA A 109 -12.19 12.70 -22.44
C ALA A 109 -13.20 13.63 -21.73
N ASP A 110 -13.93 13.11 -20.75
CA ASP A 110 -14.96 13.77 -19.97
C ASP A 110 -14.44 14.41 -18.67
N ALA A 111 -13.13 14.34 -18.41
CA ALA A 111 -12.57 14.62 -17.09
C ALA A 111 -12.63 16.08 -16.61
N GLY A 112 -12.81 17.03 -17.51
CA GLY A 112 -12.79 18.45 -17.19
C GLY A 112 -12.28 19.34 -18.31
N ARG A 113 -11.95 20.59 -17.95
CA ARG A 113 -11.49 21.63 -18.89
C ARG A 113 -10.40 22.50 -18.27
N VAL A 114 -9.61 23.12 -19.14
CA VAL A 114 -8.60 24.13 -18.81
C VAL A 114 -8.83 25.34 -19.71
N LEU A 115 -8.79 26.55 -19.14
CA LEU A 115 -8.90 27.81 -19.87
C LEU A 115 -7.68 28.67 -19.53
N LEU A 116 -6.93 29.10 -20.54
CA LEU A 116 -5.78 29.98 -20.38
C LEU A 116 -6.24 31.44 -20.26
N ALA A 117 -5.43 32.31 -19.65
CA ALA A 117 -5.75 33.74 -19.50
C ALA A 117 -5.96 34.45 -20.85
N SER A 118 -5.30 33.98 -21.92
CA SER A 118 -5.52 34.35 -23.32
C SER A 118 -6.92 34.02 -23.88
N GLY A 119 -7.75 33.28 -23.14
CA GLY A 119 -9.08 32.83 -23.56
C GLY A 119 -9.07 31.52 -24.35
N MET A 120 -7.89 30.92 -24.59
CA MET A 120 -7.79 29.61 -25.25
C MET A 120 -8.26 28.49 -24.33
N GLY A 121 -9.23 27.70 -24.78
CA GLY A 121 -9.84 26.61 -24.03
C GLY A 121 -9.43 25.22 -24.53
N PHE A 122 -9.21 24.30 -23.60
CA PHE A 122 -8.87 22.90 -23.84
C PHE A 122 -9.78 21.98 -23.01
N SER A 123 -10.04 20.76 -23.48
CA SER A 123 -10.39 19.67 -22.57
C SER A 123 -9.17 19.30 -21.71
N LEU A 124 -9.40 18.66 -20.57
CA LEU A 124 -8.32 18.26 -19.66
C LEU A 124 -7.26 17.34 -20.32
N PRO A 125 -7.61 16.31 -21.13
CA PRO A 125 -6.58 15.50 -21.82
C PRO A 125 -5.82 16.27 -22.90
N GLU A 126 -6.48 17.16 -23.66
CA GLU A 126 -5.78 18.01 -24.64
C GLU A 126 -4.76 18.93 -23.96
N ALA A 127 -5.10 19.52 -22.80
CA ALA A 127 -4.19 20.35 -22.03
C ALA A 127 -2.96 19.56 -21.51
N VAL A 128 -3.14 18.28 -21.15
CA VAL A 128 -2.03 17.39 -20.76
C VAL A 128 -1.16 17.01 -21.97
N GLN A 129 -1.78 16.66 -23.10
CA GLN A 129 -1.09 16.32 -24.33
C GLN A 129 -0.29 17.51 -24.89
N ALA A 130 -0.87 18.71 -24.85
CA ALA A 130 -0.23 19.97 -25.27
C ALA A 130 0.80 20.50 -24.27
N ARG A 131 1.06 19.80 -23.15
CA ARG A 131 1.95 20.23 -22.05
C ARG A 131 1.62 21.61 -21.49
N VAL A 132 0.35 22.03 -21.53
CA VAL A 132 -0.17 23.20 -20.79
C VAL A 132 -0.30 22.88 -19.30
N LEU A 133 -0.73 21.65 -19.01
CA LEU A 133 -0.93 21.12 -17.67
C LEU A 133 -0.21 19.77 -17.56
N ILE A 134 0.15 19.37 -16.34
CA ILE A 134 0.69 18.03 -16.09
C ILE A 134 0.08 17.44 -14.81
N ALA A 135 -0.38 16.20 -14.89
CA ALA A 135 -0.85 15.43 -13.74
C ALA A 135 0.26 14.48 -13.28
N ARG A 136 0.73 14.65 -12.04
CA ARG A 136 1.82 13.84 -11.46
C ARG A 136 1.64 13.59 -9.97
N GLY A 137 2.43 12.67 -9.42
CA GLY A 137 2.55 12.52 -7.97
C GLY A 137 3.45 13.61 -7.33
N PRO A 138 3.52 13.62 -6.00
CA PRO A 138 4.32 14.57 -5.23
C PRO A 138 5.83 14.44 -5.40
N GLY A 139 6.51 15.58 -5.35
CA GLY A 139 7.96 15.69 -5.20
C GLY A 139 8.41 15.62 -3.73
N PRO A 140 9.69 15.27 -3.44
CA PRO A 140 10.19 15.07 -2.08
C PRO A 140 10.11 16.29 -1.14
N MET A 141 9.94 17.49 -1.70
CA MET A 141 9.90 18.77 -0.98
C MET A 141 8.52 19.45 -1.03
N GLU A 142 7.51 18.81 -1.65
CA GLU A 142 6.18 19.40 -1.75
C GLU A 142 5.43 19.31 -0.43
N GLN A 143 4.86 20.43 0.00
CA GLN A 143 4.01 20.48 1.18
C GLN A 143 2.63 19.95 0.82
N LEU A 144 2.32 18.76 1.31
CA LEU A 144 1.01 18.14 1.12
C LEU A 144 0.14 18.34 2.36
N PRO A 145 -1.19 18.47 2.19
CA PRO A 145 -2.12 18.46 3.30
C PRO A 145 -1.93 17.20 4.15
N ARG A 146 -1.92 17.34 5.48
CA ARG A 146 -2.14 16.21 6.38
C ARG A 146 -3.62 15.87 6.38
N ASP A 147 -4.07 15.21 5.33
CA ASP A 147 -5.45 14.78 5.23
C ASP A 147 -5.73 13.58 6.16
N GLY A 148 -4.79 12.63 6.29
CA GLY A 148 -4.93 11.42 7.10
C GLY A 148 -5.71 10.28 6.42
N TRP A 149 -6.16 10.48 5.18
CA TRP A 149 -7.03 9.51 4.48
C TRP A 149 -6.24 8.40 3.78
N GLY A 150 -4.92 8.56 3.65
CA GLY A 150 -4.12 7.67 2.79
C GLY A 150 -4.54 7.75 1.32
N ALA A 151 -5.19 8.86 0.93
CA ALA A 151 -5.43 9.20 -0.46
C ALA A 151 -4.09 9.51 -1.15
N LEU A 152 -4.02 9.26 -2.45
CA LEU A 152 -2.87 9.70 -3.23
C LEU A 152 -3.06 11.16 -3.63
N HIS A 153 -2.06 11.99 -3.37
CA HIS A 153 -2.02 13.34 -3.91
C HIS A 153 -1.63 13.27 -5.38
N ILE A 154 -2.53 13.72 -6.26
CA ILE A 154 -2.21 14.05 -7.65
C ILE A 154 -2.13 15.57 -7.75
N LEU A 155 -1.01 16.07 -8.25
CA LEU A 155 -0.82 17.49 -8.51
C LEU A 155 -1.08 17.78 -9.98
N TRP A 156 -1.98 18.72 -10.22
CA TRP A 156 -2.19 19.38 -11.51
C TRP A 156 -1.32 20.63 -11.52
N VAL A 157 -0.20 20.59 -12.25
CA VAL A 157 0.77 21.69 -12.27
C VAL A 157 0.65 22.43 -13.59
N ASN A 158 0.51 23.76 -13.54
CA ASN A 158 0.54 24.61 -14.72
C ASN A 158 1.96 24.64 -15.30
N GLN A 159 2.10 24.32 -16.58
CA GLN A 159 3.35 24.31 -17.34
C GLN A 159 3.42 25.44 -18.37
N SER A 160 2.31 26.16 -18.59
CA SER A 160 2.26 27.32 -19.47
C SER A 160 2.86 28.58 -18.82
N HIS A 161 3.15 29.58 -19.65
CA HIS A 161 3.68 30.89 -19.22
C HIS A 161 2.59 31.86 -18.72
N GLU A 162 1.31 31.48 -18.77
CA GLU A 162 0.19 32.30 -18.33
C GLU A 162 -0.68 31.59 -17.27
N PRO A 163 -1.51 32.32 -16.50
CA PRO A 163 -2.45 31.68 -15.57
C PRO A 163 -3.45 30.79 -16.30
N VAL A 164 -3.84 29.68 -15.69
CA VAL A 164 -4.89 28.80 -16.19
C VAL A 164 -6.01 28.64 -15.16
N ALA A 165 -7.26 28.76 -15.60
CA ALA A 165 -8.42 28.31 -14.84
C ALA A 165 -8.62 26.81 -15.07
N LEU A 166 -8.50 26.03 -14.01
CA LEU A 166 -8.65 24.58 -14.00
C LEU A 166 -10.03 24.20 -13.47
N ASN A 167 -10.70 23.26 -14.14
CA ASN A 167 -11.89 22.59 -13.63
C ASN A 167 -11.83 21.09 -13.93
N VAL A 168 -11.59 20.28 -12.90
CA VAL A 168 -11.55 18.82 -12.95
C VAL A 168 -12.78 18.26 -12.23
N GLY A 169 -13.49 17.35 -12.87
CA GLY A 169 -14.65 16.69 -12.29
C GLY A 169 -14.30 15.76 -11.13
N ALA A 170 -15.21 15.65 -10.16
CA ALA A 170 -15.21 14.55 -9.21
C ALA A 170 -15.40 13.22 -9.97
N GLY A 171 -14.71 12.20 -9.50
CA GLY A 171 -14.88 10.82 -9.90
C GLY A 171 -14.27 10.37 -11.22
N ILE A 172 -13.43 11.22 -11.82
CA ILE A 172 -12.68 10.88 -13.04
C ILE A 172 -11.69 9.74 -12.78
N LEU A 173 -11.45 8.90 -13.80
CA LEU A 173 -10.48 7.79 -13.72
C LEU A 173 -9.14 8.17 -14.33
N LEU A 174 -8.18 8.62 -13.53
CA LEU A 174 -6.81 8.89 -13.96
C LEU A 174 -6.04 7.59 -14.20
N THR A 175 -5.33 7.49 -15.32
CA THR A 175 -4.53 6.31 -15.69
C THR A 175 -3.08 6.71 -15.99
N PRO A 176 -2.06 5.86 -15.78
CA PRO A 176 -0.68 6.22 -16.06
C PRO A 176 -0.48 6.56 -17.55
N GLU A 177 0.34 7.57 -17.87
CA GLU A 177 0.70 7.86 -19.28
C GLU A 177 1.26 6.60 -19.96
N GLY A 178 0.80 6.31 -21.18
CA GLY A 178 1.19 5.12 -21.95
C GLY A 178 0.46 3.82 -21.58
N ALA A 179 -0.42 3.82 -20.57
CA ALA A 179 -1.31 2.70 -20.28
C ALA A 179 -2.71 2.93 -20.86
N SER A 180 -3.33 1.88 -21.40
CA SER A 180 -4.76 1.92 -21.75
C SER A 180 -5.62 2.10 -20.50
N PRO A 181 -6.70 2.89 -20.53
CA PRO A 181 -7.63 2.98 -19.41
C PRO A 181 -8.27 1.63 -19.10
N MET A 182 -7.91 1.05 -17.96
CA MET A 182 -8.57 -0.13 -17.42
C MET A 182 -9.44 0.29 -16.23
N PRO A 183 -10.76 0.46 -16.41
CA PRO A 183 -11.65 0.66 -15.28
C PRO A 183 -11.59 -0.57 -14.37
N ALA A 184 -11.41 -0.35 -13.08
CA ALA A 184 -11.56 -1.41 -12.09
C ALA A 184 -13.04 -1.84 -12.10
N PRO A 185 -13.40 -3.08 -12.49
CA PRO A 185 -14.79 -3.42 -12.85
C PRO A 185 -15.77 -3.34 -11.66
N HIS A 186 -15.27 -3.45 -10.43
CA HIS A 186 -16.04 -3.25 -9.20
C HIS A 186 -16.32 -1.78 -8.87
N LEU A 187 -15.55 -0.82 -9.40
CA LEU A 187 -15.63 0.58 -8.99
C LEU A 187 -16.99 1.23 -9.35
N PRO A 188 -17.54 1.10 -10.58
CA PRO A 188 -18.87 1.64 -10.88
C PRO A 188 -19.98 1.01 -10.02
N LEU A 189 -19.87 -0.28 -9.69
CA LEU A 189 -20.82 -0.98 -8.84
C LEU A 189 -20.79 -0.44 -7.40
N LEU A 190 -19.60 -0.25 -6.84
CA LEU A 190 -19.41 0.31 -5.49
C LEU A 190 -19.86 1.77 -5.38
N LEU A 191 -19.62 2.59 -6.40
CA LEU A 191 -20.08 3.98 -6.43
C LEU A 191 -21.61 4.07 -6.54
N SER A 192 -22.23 3.21 -7.36
CA SER A 192 -23.68 3.07 -7.44
C SER A 192 -24.28 2.58 -6.12
N ALA A 193 -23.64 1.62 -5.45
CA ALA A 193 -24.03 1.14 -4.13
C ALA A 193 -23.92 2.25 -3.05
N ALA A 194 -22.84 3.04 -3.08
CA ALA A 194 -22.65 4.16 -2.16
C ALA A 194 -23.71 5.24 -2.35
N ALA A 195 -24.00 5.64 -3.60
CA ALA A 195 -25.06 6.58 -3.92
C ALA A 195 -26.45 6.08 -3.46
N ARG A 196 -26.77 4.80 -3.69
CA ARG A 196 -28.01 4.16 -3.21
C ARG A 196 -28.15 4.11 -1.70
N LEU A 197 -27.03 4.05 -0.97
CA LEU A 197 -27.00 4.03 0.50
C LEU A 197 -26.87 5.43 1.12
N GLY A 198 -26.75 6.50 0.32
CA GLY A 198 -26.48 7.85 0.81
C GLY A 198 -25.09 8.02 1.43
N ILE A 199 -24.16 7.10 1.14
CA ILE A 199 -22.79 7.12 1.67
C ILE A 199 -21.94 8.02 0.77
N ALA A 200 -21.48 9.15 1.32
CA ALA A 200 -20.51 10.02 0.67
C ALA A 200 -19.17 9.31 0.44
N ALA A 201 -18.42 9.75 -0.57
CA ALA A 201 -17.05 9.27 -0.82
C ALA A 201 -16.20 9.44 0.44
N SER A 202 -15.80 8.33 1.04
CA SER A 202 -15.25 8.28 2.41
C SER A 202 -14.23 7.14 2.59
N ASN A 203 -13.61 7.08 3.78
CA ASN A 203 -12.76 5.96 4.20
C ASN A 203 -13.46 4.61 3.94
N VAL A 204 -14.75 4.49 4.28
CA VAL A 204 -15.58 3.30 4.07
C VAL A 204 -15.66 2.92 2.59
N THR A 205 -15.87 3.88 1.69
CA THR A 205 -15.87 3.63 0.24
C THR A 205 -14.51 3.11 -0.24
N GLN A 206 -13.42 3.68 0.28
CA GLN A 206 -12.06 3.24 -0.03
C GLN A 206 -11.77 1.83 0.50
N TYR A 207 -12.25 1.48 1.69
CA TYR A 207 -12.14 0.11 2.24
C TYR A 207 -12.91 -0.91 1.41
N ALA A 208 -14.13 -0.59 0.97
CA ALA A 208 -14.90 -1.46 0.07
C ALA A 208 -14.20 -1.66 -1.28
N ILE A 209 -13.56 -0.61 -1.85
CA ILE A 209 -12.75 -0.73 -3.07
C ILE A 209 -11.52 -1.64 -2.86
N TRP A 210 -10.84 -1.54 -1.71
CA TRP A 210 -9.72 -2.43 -1.39
C TRP A 210 -10.16 -3.87 -1.15
N ALA A 211 -11.25 -4.09 -0.41
CA ALA A 211 -11.82 -5.41 -0.18
C ALA A 211 -12.28 -6.07 -1.49
N ALA A 212 -12.90 -5.33 -2.41
CA ALA A 212 -13.25 -5.80 -3.75
C ALA A 212 -12.04 -6.22 -4.62
N ARG A 213 -10.81 -5.85 -4.21
CA ARG A 213 -9.53 -6.27 -4.81
C ARG A 213 -8.84 -7.39 -4.02
N GLY A 214 -9.49 -7.93 -2.98
CA GLY A 214 -8.98 -9.02 -2.15
C GLY A 214 -8.10 -8.58 -0.96
N ALA A 215 -8.08 -7.29 -0.62
CA ALA A 215 -7.43 -6.83 0.61
C ALA A 215 -8.32 -7.08 1.84
N THR A 216 -7.69 -7.32 2.99
CA THR A 216 -8.36 -7.57 4.27
C THR A 216 -8.26 -6.36 5.20
N ARG A 217 -9.03 -6.38 6.29
CA ARG A 217 -8.96 -5.40 7.39
C ARG A 217 -7.54 -5.29 7.90
N GLU A 218 -6.87 -6.43 8.15
CA GLU A 218 -5.47 -6.41 8.55
C GLU A 218 -4.59 -5.73 7.50
N ASP A 219 -4.75 -6.04 6.20
CA ASP A 219 -3.96 -5.35 5.16
C ASP A 219 -4.15 -3.82 5.22
N ILE A 220 -5.38 -3.36 5.39
CA ILE A 220 -5.74 -1.94 5.44
C ILE A 220 -5.18 -1.27 6.69
N GLU A 221 -5.40 -1.87 7.86
CA GLU A 221 -4.93 -1.34 9.15
C GLU A 221 -3.41 -1.26 9.20
N GLN A 222 -2.73 -2.30 8.72
CA GLN A 222 -1.27 -2.36 8.65
C GLN A 222 -0.72 -1.36 7.63
N THR A 223 -1.39 -1.15 6.49
CA THR A 223 -0.94 -0.17 5.50
C THR A 223 -1.14 1.28 5.96
N ARG A 224 -2.26 1.58 6.64
CA ARG A 224 -2.56 2.93 7.15
C ARG A 224 -1.89 3.25 8.48
N LEU A 225 -1.54 2.23 9.27
CA LEU A 225 -1.23 2.34 10.71
C LEU A 225 -2.39 2.98 11.49
N THR A 226 -3.62 2.59 11.16
CA THR A 226 -4.86 3.06 11.78
C THR A 226 -5.76 1.87 11.99
N VAL A 227 -6.36 1.73 13.17
CA VAL A 227 -7.33 0.66 13.44
C VAL A 227 -8.66 1.06 12.81
N LEU A 228 -9.33 0.16 12.11
CA LEU A 228 -10.68 0.42 11.61
C LEU A 228 -11.69 0.19 12.72
N SER A 229 -12.71 1.04 12.81
CA SER A 229 -13.87 0.72 13.65
C SER A 229 -14.67 -0.44 13.05
N ASP A 230 -15.34 -1.22 13.90
CA ASP A 230 -16.22 -2.30 13.43
C ASP A 230 -17.37 -1.72 12.59
N GLU A 231 -17.86 -0.52 12.93
CA GLU A 231 -18.86 0.23 12.14
C GLU A 231 -18.38 0.54 10.71
N GLU A 232 -17.13 0.98 10.51
CA GLU A 232 -16.55 1.22 9.18
C GLU A 232 -16.42 -0.07 8.36
N VAL A 233 -16.08 -1.18 9.02
CA VAL A 233 -15.95 -2.51 8.40
C VAL A 233 -17.33 -3.05 7.99
N ASP A 234 -18.33 -2.93 8.86
CA ASP A 234 -19.71 -3.33 8.58
C ASP A 234 -20.32 -2.50 7.44
N LEU A 235 -20.07 -1.19 7.40
CA LEU A 235 -20.50 -0.34 6.29
C LEU A 235 -19.78 -0.68 4.97
N ALA A 236 -18.49 -1.05 5.02
CA ALA A 236 -17.75 -1.51 3.84
C ALA A 236 -18.26 -2.87 3.34
N ASN A 237 -18.53 -3.81 4.24
CA ASN A 237 -19.17 -5.09 3.92
C ASN A 237 -20.59 -4.88 3.35
N ARG A 238 -21.37 -3.92 3.88
CA ARG A 238 -22.68 -3.54 3.34
C ARG A 238 -22.57 -2.96 1.92
N LEU A 239 -21.55 -2.14 1.62
CA LEU A 239 -21.30 -1.66 0.25
C LEU A 239 -20.98 -2.80 -0.72
N LEU A 240 -20.10 -3.73 -0.33
CA LEU A 240 -19.76 -4.92 -1.13
C LEU A 240 -21.01 -5.75 -1.45
N ASN A 241 -21.83 -6.04 -0.44
CA ASN A 241 -23.08 -6.78 -0.58
C ASN A 241 -24.08 -6.07 -1.50
N VAL A 242 -24.28 -4.76 -1.36
CA VAL A 242 -25.20 -3.97 -2.21
C VAL A 242 -24.69 -3.83 -3.65
N ALA A 243 -23.38 -3.88 -3.86
CA ALA A 243 -22.72 -3.92 -5.15
C ALA A 243 -22.71 -5.34 -5.80
N GLY A 244 -23.17 -6.37 -5.08
CA GLY A 244 -23.18 -7.76 -5.57
C GLY A 244 -21.80 -8.44 -5.59
N LEU A 245 -20.87 -7.96 -4.76
CA LEU A 245 -19.49 -8.45 -4.70
C LEU A 245 -19.33 -9.45 -3.55
N THR A 246 -18.71 -10.60 -3.82
CA THR A 246 -18.55 -11.71 -2.85
C THR A 246 -17.34 -11.57 -1.91
N ALA A 247 -16.61 -10.46 -1.99
CA ALA A 247 -15.48 -10.19 -1.11
C ALA A 247 -15.96 -9.76 0.29
N ALA A 248 -15.19 -10.11 1.33
CA ALA A 248 -15.42 -9.70 2.71
C ALA A 248 -14.19 -9.00 3.28
N ALA A 249 -14.38 -7.79 3.82
CA ALA A 249 -13.30 -6.95 4.32
C ALA A 249 -12.59 -7.57 5.53
N ASP A 250 -13.29 -8.33 6.38
CA ASP A 250 -12.80 -8.89 7.65
C ASP A 250 -12.18 -10.29 7.56
N SER A 251 -11.95 -10.79 6.34
CA SER A 251 -11.37 -12.12 6.11
C SER A 251 -9.89 -12.26 6.56
N ASN A 252 -9.46 -13.49 6.88
CA ASN A 252 -8.08 -13.88 7.19
C ASN A 252 -7.39 -13.16 8.37
N GLN A 253 -8.05 -13.10 9.53
CA GLN A 253 -7.42 -12.62 10.77
C GLN A 253 -6.20 -13.47 11.18
N GLY A 254 -5.19 -12.83 11.74
CA GLY A 254 -3.94 -13.44 12.23
C GLY A 254 -2.84 -13.60 11.18
N GLU A 255 -3.05 -13.19 9.92
CA GLU A 255 -2.08 -13.36 8.84
C GLU A 255 -0.80 -12.55 9.11
N TYR A 256 -0.89 -11.31 9.58
CA TYR A 256 0.31 -10.52 9.90
C TYR A 256 1.07 -11.10 11.09
N ALA A 257 0.37 -11.69 12.07
CA ALA A 257 1.00 -12.39 13.19
C ALA A 257 1.68 -13.70 12.74
N ARG A 258 1.23 -14.33 11.65
CA ARG A 258 1.92 -15.45 11.00
C ARG A 258 3.16 -14.97 10.25
N LEU A 259 3.01 -13.97 9.38
CA LEU A 259 4.10 -13.41 8.57
C LEU A 259 5.23 -12.83 9.42
N TYR A 260 4.92 -12.11 10.50
CA TYR A 260 5.90 -11.54 11.42
C TYR A 260 6.74 -12.64 12.11
N ARG A 261 6.11 -13.73 12.56
CA ARG A 261 6.82 -14.86 13.18
C ARG A 261 7.78 -15.55 12.20
N VAL A 262 7.37 -15.73 10.94
CA VAL A 262 8.24 -16.28 9.89
C VAL A 262 9.45 -15.36 9.65
N ALA A 263 9.22 -14.05 9.51
CA ALA A 263 10.31 -13.10 9.33
C ALA A 263 11.24 -13.03 10.55
N GLU A 264 10.70 -13.12 11.77
CA GLU A 264 11.49 -13.15 13.02
C GLU A 264 12.37 -14.40 13.10
N GLN A 265 11.86 -15.56 12.70
CA GLN A 265 12.63 -16.79 12.59
C GLN A 265 13.76 -16.68 11.54
N MET A 266 13.50 -16.01 10.41
CA MET A 266 14.51 -15.79 9.37
C MET A 266 15.64 -14.83 9.80
N MET A 267 15.33 -13.85 10.67
CA MET A 267 16.34 -12.95 11.25
C MET A 267 17.24 -13.64 12.29
N GLY A 268 16.70 -14.67 12.97
CA GLY A 268 17.42 -15.49 13.94
C GLY A 268 18.05 -14.68 15.09
N ASP A 269 19.15 -15.19 15.63
CA ASP A 269 19.87 -14.58 16.76
C ASP A 269 20.72 -13.35 16.37
N SER A 270 20.78 -13.03 15.07
CA SER A 270 21.52 -11.85 14.57
C SER A 270 20.82 -10.51 14.86
N GLY A 271 19.51 -10.56 15.14
CA GLY A 271 18.69 -9.38 15.41
C GLY A 271 18.86 -8.85 16.83
N GLN A 272 19.52 -7.70 16.99
CA GLN A 272 19.56 -6.98 18.26
C GLN A 272 18.18 -6.44 18.60
N ALA A 273 17.63 -6.85 19.74
CA ALA A 273 16.36 -6.34 20.25
C ALA A 273 16.48 -4.89 20.75
N PHE A 274 15.46 -4.07 20.51
CA PHE A 274 15.39 -2.69 21.01
C PHE A 274 13.96 -2.26 21.34
N THR A 275 13.83 -1.20 22.14
CA THR A 275 12.58 -0.47 22.35
C THR A 275 12.75 1.01 22.05
N GLY A 276 11.63 1.68 21.77
CA GLY A 276 11.61 3.12 21.59
C GLY A 276 10.19 3.66 21.46
N ARG A 277 10.12 4.92 21.02
CA ARG A 277 8.87 5.67 20.84
C ARG A 277 8.87 6.39 19.51
N ALA A 278 7.70 6.48 18.88
CA ALA A 278 7.47 7.27 17.67
C ALA A 278 6.08 7.92 17.72
N LEU A 279 5.83 8.83 16.78
CA LEU A 279 4.48 9.34 16.47
C LEU A 279 4.10 8.82 15.08
N LEU A 280 2.86 8.39 14.92
CA LEU A 280 2.24 8.17 13.61
C LEU A 280 1.83 9.53 12.99
N ASN A 281 1.41 9.58 11.72
CA ASN A 281 1.17 10.86 11.03
C ASN A 281 -0.04 11.65 11.55
N ASP A 282 -1.04 10.94 12.09
CA ASP A 282 -2.18 11.48 12.84
C ASP A 282 -1.77 12.08 14.20
N GLY A 283 -0.50 11.90 14.60
CA GLY A 283 0.04 12.30 15.89
C GLY A 283 -0.09 11.22 16.96
N THR A 284 -0.68 10.06 16.67
CA THR A 284 -0.88 8.98 17.65
C THR A 284 0.48 8.49 18.17
N PRO A 285 0.74 8.59 19.49
CA PRO A 285 1.99 8.11 20.06
C PRO A 285 2.00 6.58 20.13
N VAL A 286 3.06 5.98 19.59
CA VAL A 286 3.27 4.52 19.62
C VAL A 286 4.54 4.16 20.38
N ARG A 287 4.47 3.07 21.16
CA ARG A 287 5.64 2.35 21.62
C ARG A 287 6.12 1.45 20.47
N VAL A 288 7.40 1.51 20.17
CA VAL A 288 8.08 0.65 19.21
C VAL A 288 8.82 -0.44 19.98
N MET A 289 8.63 -1.68 19.57
CA MET A 289 9.47 -2.82 19.95
C MET A 289 9.98 -3.43 18.67
N GLY A 290 11.23 -3.89 18.63
CA GLY A 290 11.74 -4.52 17.41
C GLY A 290 13.03 -5.30 17.58
N LYS A 291 13.40 -5.97 16.49
CA LYS A 291 14.72 -6.56 16.27
C LYS A 291 15.33 -5.90 15.04
N ARG A 292 16.64 -5.70 15.04
CA ARG A 292 17.40 -5.08 13.94
C ARG A 292 18.74 -5.78 13.78
N ASP A 293 19.11 -6.09 12.54
CA ASP A 293 20.43 -6.61 12.21
C ASP A 293 21.51 -5.50 12.07
N ALA A 294 22.73 -5.93 11.75
CA ALA A 294 23.87 -5.05 11.52
C ALA A 294 23.72 -4.16 10.26
N GLU A 295 22.96 -4.62 9.26
CA GLU A 295 22.77 -3.96 7.96
C GLU A 295 21.69 -2.86 8.00
N GLY A 296 20.89 -2.87 9.06
CA GLY A 296 19.84 -1.92 9.34
C GLY A 296 18.44 -2.42 9.02
N ASP A 297 18.29 -3.62 8.50
CA ASP A 297 16.96 -4.19 8.28
C ASP A 297 16.39 -4.69 9.63
N ALA A 298 15.08 -4.56 9.80
CA ALA A 298 14.43 -4.63 11.09
C ALA A 298 12.99 -5.13 11.00
N LEU A 299 12.52 -5.72 12.10
CA LEU A 299 11.12 -6.04 12.34
C LEU A 299 10.61 -5.19 13.49
N LEU A 300 9.49 -4.51 13.27
CA LEU A 300 8.88 -3.58 14.21
C LEU A 300 7.47 -4.04 14.59
N THR A 301 7.20 -4.06 15.89
CA THR A 301 5.87 -4.05 16.47
C THR A 301 5.59 -2.63 16.99
N LEU A 302 4.58 -1.97 16.42
CA LEU A 302 4.10 -0.66 16.85
C LEU A 302 2.84 -0.84 17.70
N VAL A 303 2.81 -0.24 18.89
CA VAL A 303 1.69 -0.37 19.85
C VAL A 303 1.20 1.03 20.25
N PRO A 304 -0.03 1.43 19.88
CA PRO A 304 -0.62 2.71 20.30
C PRO A 304 -0.66 2.88 21.82
N LYS A 305 -0.41 4.12 22.29
CA LYS A 305 -0.46 4.50 23.71
C LYS A 305 -1.91 4.63 24.21
N GLY A 306 -2.57 3.49 24.30
CA GLY A 306 -3.96 3.33 24.75
C GLY A 306 -4.42 1.86 24.78
N GLY A 307 -3.62 0.94 24.22
CA GLY A 307 -4.09 -0.41 23.88
C GLY A 307 -4.59 -0.46 22.43
N GLY A 308 -5.13 -1.61 22.02
CA GLY A 308 -5.63 -1.84 20.66
C GLY A 308 -4.70 -2.66 19.77
N THR A 309 -5.02 -2.72 18.48
CA THR A 309 -4.30 -3.51 17.46
C THR A 309 -2.83 -3.11 17.38
N ARG A 310 -1.97 -4.11 17.18
CA ARG A 310 -0.52 -3.91 17.00
C ARG A 310 -0.20 -3.91 15.52
N PHE A 311 0.58 -2.92 15.07
CA PHE A 311 1.06 -2.92 13.69
C PHE A 311 2.38 -3.70 13.60
N LEU A 312 2.45 -4.64 12.66
CA LEU A 312 3.52 -5.61 12.47
C LEU A 312 4.18 -5.34 11.11
N MET A 313 5.41 -4.83 11.17
CA MET A 313 6.07 -4.15 10.07
C MET A 313 7.47 -4.72 9.81
N GLY A 314 7.87 -4.78 8.54
CA GLY A 314 9.29 -4.71 8.20
C GLY A 314 9.75 -3.25 8.20
N ALA A 315 11.04 -3.00 8.38
CA ALA A 315 11.61 -1.68 8.21
C ALA A 315 13.08 -1.73 7.84
N ARG A 316 13.57 -0.65 7.22
CA ARG A 316 15.01 -0.35 7.14
C ARG A 316 15.32 0.89 7.99
N LEU A 317 16.10 0.69 9.04
CA LEU A 317 16.54 1.71 9.98
C LEU A 317 17.81 2.39 9.48
N SER A 318 17.83 3.71 9.58
CA SER A 318 18.98 4.55 9.24
C SER A 318 19.22 5.58 10.35
N PRO A 319 20.48 5.95 10.65
CA PRO A 319 20.77 7.00 11.62
C PRO A 319 20.08 8.32 11.25
N HIS A 320 19.59 9.02 12.26
CA HIS A 320 19.00 10.35 12.16
C HIS A 320 19.66 11.28 13.18
N LYS A 321 19.36 12.59 13.10
CA LYS A 321 19.83 13.57 14.07
C LYS A 321 19.45 13.16 15.50
N ASP A 322 20.35 13.47 16.43
CA ASP A 322 20.13 13.38 17.89
C ASP A 322 19.95 11.94 18.41
N GLY A 323 20.67 10.97 17.82
CA GLY A 323 20.61 9.54 18.21
C GLY A 323 19.32 8.82 17.82
N ARG A 324 18.38 9.51 17.18
CA ARG A 324 17.14 8.93 16.65
C ARG A 324 17.41 8.09 15.40
N TRP A 325 16.46 7.25 15.01
CA TRP A 325 16.51 6.48 13.78
C TRP A 325 15.36 6.86 12.85
N ARG A 326 15.63 6.94 11.55
CA ARG A 326 14.59 6.98 10.52
C ARG A 326 14.34 5.54 10.06
N ALA A 327 13.15 5.03 10.37
CA ALA A 327 12.65 3.77 9.84
C ALA A 327 11.94 4.05 8.52
N ARG A 328 12.37 3.41 7.43
CA ARG A 328 11.57 3.27 6.21
C ARG A 328 10.74 2.00 6.32
N LEU A 329 9.42 2.12 6.39
CA LEU A 329 8.52 0.99 6.65
C LEU A 329 8.29 0.15 5.39
N VAL A 330 8.20 -1.16 5.61
CA VAL A 330 7.99 -2.20 4.60
C VAL A 330 6.80 -3.05 5.01
N HIS A 331 5.87 -3.19 4.08
CA HIS A 331 4.67 -3.98 4.24
C HIS A 331 4.99 -5.47 4.21
N LEU A 332 4.75 -6.20 5.30
CA LEU A 332 5.20 -7.60 5.43
C LEU A 332 4.72 -8.48 4.28
N LYS A 333 3.41 -8.50 3.99
CA LYS A 333 2.79 -9.38 2.98
C LYS A 333 3.29 -9.17 1.55
N THR A 334 3.87 -8.01 1.23
CA THR A 334 4.23 -7.66 -0.16
C THR A 334 5.67 -7.20 -0.35
N GLY A 335 6.44 -6.98 0.72
CA GLY A 335 7.82 -6.51 0.69
C GLY A 335 8.02 -5.10 0.13
N ARG A 336 6.93 -4.37 -0.16
CA ARG A 336 6.98 -3.02 -0.71
C ARG A 336 6.98 -1.98 0.40
N ARG A 337 7.53 -0.80 0.11
CA ARG A 337 7.46 0.34 1.04
C ARG A 337 6.01 0.74 1.24
N LEU A 338 5.66 1.12 2.47
CA LEU A 338 4.33 1.68 2.72
C LEU A 338 4.14 3.00 1.94
N SER A 339 2.99 3.12 1.27
CA SER A 339 2.48 4.36 0.71
C SER A 339 1.89 5.25 1.82
N GLY A 340 1.18 4.62 2.77
CA GLY A 340 0.76 5.24 4.02
C GLY A 340 1.94 5.81 4.80
N ASN A 341 1.71 6.98 5.42
CA ASN A 341 2.67 7.66 6.29
C ASN A 341 4.03 8.03 5.64
N TYR A 342 4.02 8.37 4.34
CA TYR A 342 5.24 8.59 3.53
C TYR A 342 6.24 7.41 3.59
N GLY A 343 5.77 6.22 3.98
CA GLY A 343 6.61 5.06 4.21
C GLY A 343 7.70 5.25 5.26
N SER A 344 7.59 6.19 6.21
CA SER A 344 8.63 6.37 7.22
C SER A 344 8.18 6.91 8.58
N LEU A 345 8.89 6.48 9.63
CA LEU A 345 8.73 6.96 11.00
C LEU A 345 10.08 7.41 11.58
N ILE A 346 10.05 8.38 12.49
CA ILE A 346 11.21 8.73 13.31
C ILE A 346 11.06 8.06 14.67
N ILE A 347 11.95 7.11 14.95
CA ILE A 347 12.00 6.36 16.21
C ILE A 347 13.02 7.05 17.13
N THR A 348 12.59 7.39 18.33
CA THR A 348 13.50 7.72 19.44
C THR A 348 13.72 6.43 20.23
N PRO A 349 14.90 5.79 20.13
CA PRO A 349 15.16 4.60 20.94
C PRO A 349 15.13 4.98 22.43
N ASP A 350 14.67 4.07 23.27
CA ASP A 350 14.82 4.27 24.71
C ASP A 350 16.30 4.13 25.08
N ALA A 351 16.75 4.88 26.09
CA ALA A 351 18.12 4.76 26.57
C ALA A 351 18.42 3.29 26.95
N PRO A 352 19.64 2.77 26.68
CA PRO A 352 20.02 1.46 27.18
C PRO A 352 19.77 1.44 28.68
N ARG A 353 18.94 0.51 29.16
CA ARG A 353 18.85 0.29 30.60
C ARG A 353 20.23 -0.13 31.06
N SER A 354 20.92 0.78 31.75
CA SER A 354 22.14 0.47 32.48
C SER A 354 21.80 -0.72 33.38
N GLN A 355 22.32 -1.90 33.05
CA GLN A 355 22.14 -3.06 33.90
C GLN A 355 22.69 -2.68 35.28
N PRO A 356 21.94 -2.93 36.37
CA PRO A 356 22.51 -2.75 37.68
C PRO A 356 23.74 -3.65 37.76
N VAL A 357 24.89 -3.06 38.03
CA VAL A 357 26.12 -3.81 38.28
C VAL A 357 25.87 -4.61 39.55
N SER A 358 25.60 -5.91 39.39
CA SER A 358 25.55 -6.86 40.49
C SER A 358 26.96 -6.97 41.08
N GLY A 359 27.17 -6.27 42.20
CA GLY A 359 28.35 -6.41 43.05
C GLY A 359 28.25 -7.61 43.97
#